data_AF-A0A7W0JJ54-F1
#
_entry.id   AF-A0A7W0JJ54-F1
#
_cell.length_a   1.000
_cell.length_b   1.000
_cell.length_c   1.000
_cell.angle_alpha   90.00
_cell.angle_beta   90.00
_cell.angle_gamma   90.00
#
_symmetry.space_group_name_H-M   'P 1'
#
loop_
_entity.id
_entity.type
_entity.pdbx_description
1 polymer ?
#
loop_
_entity_poly.entity_id
_entity_poly.type
_entity_poly.pdbx_seq_one_letter_code
_entity_poly.pdbx_strand_id
1 'polypeptide(L)'
;MEKLEAHSGRTGQSKARVAERLIDEGLQIEEFPGIVFRSGPAGRRAGVAGGPDVWEIVRDLKGSAQEGAPDPIDAVCSVSGLDRSKVELAASYYAACPEDVDERIRTNEEAAVRLRRALGVAPAG
;
A
#
# COMPACT_ATOMS: atom_id res chain seq x y z
N MET A 1 14.10 24.96 -2.91
CA MET A 1 15.10 24.12 -3.60
C MET A 1 15.99 23.36 -2.63
N GLU A 2 16.60 24.00 -1.63
CA GLU A 2 17.53 23.35 -0.67
C GLU A 2 17.02 22.03 -0.02
N LYS A 3 15.76 21.99 0.42
CA LYS A 3 15.14 20.75 0.97
C LYS A 3 15.05 19.60 -0.04
N LEU A 4 14.88 19.91 -1.33
CA LEU A 4 14.81 18.91 -2.41
C LEU A 4 16.21 18.35 -2.72
N GLU A 5 17.25 19.19 -2.63
CA GLU A 5 18.64 18.80 -2.83
C GLU A 5 19.12 17.87 -1.71
N ALA A 6 18.81 18.20 -0.46
CA ALA A 6 19.11 17.35 0.69
C ALA A 6 18.37 15.99 0.62
N HIS A 7 17.16 15.95 0.03
CA HIS A 7 16.43 14.69 -0.15
C HIS A 7 17.02 13.84 -1.28
N SER A 8 17.29 14.44 -2.44
CA SER A 8 17.92 13.79 -3.60
C SER A 8 19.28 13.16 -3.24
N GLY A 9 20.13 13.87 -2.49
CA GLY A 9 21.42 13.35 -2.05
C GLY A 9 21.31 12.15 -1.10
N ARG A 10 20.26 12.09 -0.28
CA ARG A 10 20.01 10.95 0.64
C ARG A 10 19.42 9.72 -0.05
N THR A 11 18.71 9.89 -1.17
CA THR A 11 18.04 8.79 -1.89
C THR A 11 18.74 8.35 -3.17
N GLY A 12 19.78 9.06 -3.61
CA GLY A 12 20.48 8.79 -4.88
C GLY A 12 19.62 9.04 -6.13
N GLN A 13 18.50 9.75 -5.99
CA GLN A 13 17.55 10.04 -7.08
C GLN A 13 17.81 11.42 -7.67
N SER A 14 17.54 11.61 -8.98
CA SER A 14 17.61 12.94 -9.58
C SER A 14 16.58 13.89 -8.94
N LYS A 15 16.90 15.20 -8.89
CA LYS A 15 15.99 16.22 -8.35
C LYS A 15 14.63 16.22 -9.06
N ALA A 16 14.64 16.09 -10.39
CA ALA A 16 13.43 16.01 -11.21
C ALA A 16 12.53 14.85 -10.78
N ARG A 17 13.09 13.64 -10.64
CA ARG A 17 12.33 12.46 -10.20
C ARG A 17 11.76 12.61 -8.79
N VAL A 18 12.48 13.29 -7.89
CA VAL A 18 11.95 13.57 -6.55
C VAL A 18 10.82 14.60 -6.63
N ALA A 19 10.94 15.63 -7.46
CA ALA A 19 9.92 16.65 -7.63
C ALA A 19 8.63 16.10 -8.26
N GLU A 20 8.75 15.37 -9.38
CA GLU A 20 7.62 14.70 -10.05
C GLU A 20 6.82 13.85 -9.07
N ARG A 21 7.51 12.95 -8.35
CA ARG A 21 6.85 12.11 -7.34
C ARG A 21 6.15 12.91 -6.26
N LEU A 22 6.78 13.98 -5.75
CA LEU A 22 6.15 14.81 -4.70
C LEU A 22 4.91 15.56 -5.21
N ILE A 23 4.87 15.89 -6.51
CA ILE A 23 3.70 16.48 -7.14
C ILE A 23 2.59 15.43 -7.23
N ASP A 24 2.89 14.24 -7.76
CA ASP A 24 1.91 13.15 -7.88
C ASP A 24 1.33 12.76 -6.51
N GLU A 25 2.19 12.57 -5.51
CA GLU A 25 1.77 12.26 -4.14
C GLU A 25 0.98 13.41 -3.51
N GLY A 26 1.31 14.66 -3.84
CA GLY A 26 0.56 15.83 -3.38
C GLY A 26 -0.87 15.85 -3.92
N LEU A 27 -1.04 15.58 -5.21
CA LEU A 27 -2.35 15.49 -5.86
C LEU A 27 -3.17 14.32 -5.30
N GLN A 28 -2.54 13.17 -5.07
CA GLN A 28 -3.21 12.01 -4.46
C GLN A 28 -3.63 12.29 -3.01
N ILE A 29 -2.85 13.03 -2.22
CA ILE A 29 -3.25 13.43 -0.86
C ILE A 29 -4.44 14.40 -0.88
N GLU A 30 -4.48 15.29 -1.87
CA GLU A 30 -5.60 16.23 -2.06
C GLU A 30 -6.88 15.48 -2.45
N GLU A 31 -6.79 14.51 -3.37
CA GLU A 31 -7.92 13.69 -3.82
C GLU A 31 -8.39 12.69 -2.76
N PHE A 32 -7.47 12.12 -1.98
CA PHE A 32 -7.75 11.12 -0.95
C PHE A 32 -7.28 11.58 0.45
N PRO A 33 -7.99 12.53 1.09
CA PRO A 33 -7.66 12.96 2.44
C PRO A 33 -7.57 11.79 3.43
N GLY A 34 -6.40 11.66 4.07
CA GLY A 34 -6.10 10.56 4.98
C GLY A 34 -5.15 9.51 4.40
N ILE A 35 -4.82 9.57 3.10
CA ILE A 35 -3.69 8.83 2.53
C ILE A 35 -2.38 9.50 2.89
N VAL A 36 -1.36 8.69 3.20
CA VAL A 36 0.00 9.12 3.50
C VAL A 36 1.02 8.26 2.77
N PHE A 37 2.16 8.85 2.39
CA PHE A 37 3.25 8.12 1.72
C PHE A 37 4.42 7.84 2.66
N ARG A 38 4.68 6.56 2.89
CA ARG A 38 5.72 6.07 3.81
C ARG A 38 6.91 5.54 3.05
N SER A 39 8.11 5.84 3.52
CA SER A 39 9.33 5.21 3.02
C SER A 39 9.67 3.98 3.88
N GLY A 40 10.21 2.93 3.26
CA GLY A 40 10.75 1.79 3.99
C GLY A 40 11.64 0.91 3.12
N PRO A 41 12.16 -0.21 3.67
CA PRO A 41 13.09 -1.09 2.96
C PRO A 41 12.51 -1.66 1.66
N ALA A 42 11.20 -1.89 1.62
CA ALA A 42 10.47 -2.32 0.43
C ALA A 42 10.11 -1.16 -0.52
N GLY A 43 10.73 0.02 -0.36
CA GLY A 43 10.40 1.22 -1.12
C GLY A 43 9.27 2.06 -0.51
N ARG A 44 8.89 3.10 -1.25
CA ARG A 44 7.83 4.05 -0.89
C ARG A 44 6.45 3.43 -1.15
N ARG A 45 5.47 3.72 -0.32
CA ARG A 45 4.14 3.10 -0.37
C ARG A 45 3.05 3.99 0.21
N ALA A 46 1.85 3.91 -0.35
CA ALA A 46 0.65 4.53 0.20
C ALA A 46 0.16 3.77 1.44
N GLY A 47 -0.29 4.50 2.44
CA GLY A 47 -0.93 3.97 3.64
C GLY A 47 -2.02 4.90 4.15
N VAL A 48 -2.85 4.38 5.04
CA VAL A 48 -3.90 5.17 5.69
C VAL A 48 -3.33 5.82 6.96
N ALA A 49 -3.58 7.11 7.17
CA ALA A 49 -3.14 7.84 8.35
C ALA A 49 -3.60 7.14 9.64
N GLY A 50 -2.67 6.86 10.55
CA GLY A 50 -2.94 6.10 11.78
C GLY A 50 -3.39 4.65 11.54
N GLY A 51 -3.15 4.08 10.35
CA GLY A 51 -3.53 2.73 9.96
C GLY A 51 -2.47 2.02 9.11
N PRO A 52 -2.79 0.84 8.57
CA PRO A 52 -1.87 0.02 7.79
C PRO A 52 -1.57 0.62 6.41
N ASP A 53 -0.76 -0.08 5.62
CA ASP A 53 -0.55 0.30 4.23
C ASP A 53 -1.77 -0.07 3.36
N VAL A 54 -2.02 0.68 2.29
CA VAL A 54 -3.21 0.47 1.44
C VAL A 54 -3.20 -0.94 0.83
N TRP A 55 -2.03 -1.43 0.42
CA TRP A 55 -1.90 -2.76 -0.18
C TRP A 55 -2.29 -3.89 0.77
N GLU A 56 -2.13 -3.72 2.09
CA GLU A 56 -2.51 -4.72 3.08
C GLU A 56 -4.04 -4.82 3.16
N ILE A 57 -4.71 -3.66 3.24
CA ILE A 57 -6.18 -3.59 3.25
C ILE A 57 -6.74 -4.16 1.95
N VAL A 58 -6.16 -3.81 0.80
CA VAL A 58 -6.64 -4.27 -0.52
C VAL A 58 -6.42 -5.76 -0.70
N ARG A 59 -5.28 -6.31 -0.25
CA ARG A 59 -5.07 -7.77 -0.23
C ARG A 59 -6.17 -8.46 0.58
N ASP A 60 -6.50 -7.94 1.76
CA ASP A 60 -7.50 -8.54 2.64
C ASP A 60 -8.92 -8.42 2.06
N LEU A 61 -9.25 -7.28 1.42
CA LEU A 61 -10.49 -7.11 0.65
C LEU A 61 -10.59 -8.11 -0.50
N LYS A 62 -9.51 -8.30 -1.27
CA LYS A 62 -9.45 -9.29 -2.36
C LYS A 62 -9.64 -10.72 -1.84
N GLY A 63 -8.96 -11.08 -0.75
CA GLY A 63 -9.12 -12.39 -0.11
C GLY A 63 -10.54 -12.62 0.38
N SER A 64 -11.12 -11.65 1.09
CA SER A 64 -12.50 -11.74 1.57
C SER A 64 -13.53 -11.88 0.43
N ALA A 65 -13.35 -11.14 -0.67
CA ALA A 65 -14.20 -11.27 -1.86
C ALA A 65 -14.05 -12.65 -2.52
N GLN A 66 -12.83 -13.19 -2.59
CA GLN A 66 -12.56 -14.54 -3.13
C GLN A 66 -13.18 -15.64 -2.25
N GLU A 67 -13.26 -15.44 -0.94
CA GLU A 67 -13.94 -16.32 0.01
C GLU A 67 -15.48 -16.20 -0.06
N GLY A 68 -16.02 -15.29 -0.87
CA GLY A 68 -17.44 -15.11 -1.09
C GLY A 68 -18.15 -14.28 -0.02
N ALA A 69 -17.42 -13.41 0.69
CA ALA A 69 -18.03 -12.49 1.64
C ALA A 69 -19.06 -11.57 0.94
N PRO A 70 -20.29 -11.45 1.46
CA PRO A 70 -21.32 -10.61 0.84
C PRO A 70 -21.00 -9.12 0.94
N ASP A 71 -20.26 -8.72 1.98
CA ASP A 71 -19.66 -7.39 2.14
C ASP A 71 -18.19 -7.54 2.58
N PRO A 72 -17.24 -7.52 1.63
CA PRO A 72 -15.81 -7.61 1.93
C PRO A 72 -15.30 -6.48 2.82
N ILE A 73 -15.90 -5.28 2.75
CA ILE A 73 -15.51 -4.15 3.60
C ILE A 73 -15.87 -4.49 5.05
N ASP A 74 -17.08 -4.96 5.30
CA ASP A 74 -17.53 -5.34 6.64
C ASP A 74 -16.69 -6.49 7.23
N ALA A 75 -16.37 -7.49 6.40
CA ALA A 75 -15.52 -8.61 6.78
C ALA A 75 -14.13 -8.14 7.20
N VAL A 76 -13.49 -7.26 6.42
CA VAL A 76 -12.18 -6.70 6.74
C VAL A 76 -12.25 -5.84 8.02
N CYS A 77 -13.29 -5.02 8.20
CA CYS A 77 -13.49 -4.24 9.42
C CYS A 77 -13.57 -5.16 10.65
N SER A 78 -14.36 -6.23 10.55
CA SER A 78 -14.58 -7.19 11.63
C SER A 78 -13.31 -7.91 12.05
N VAL A 79 -12.45 -8.30 11.10
CA VAL A 79 -11.21 -9.04 11.38
C VAL A 79 -10.09 -8.10 11.86
N SER A 80 -9.96 -6.92 11.27
CA SER A 80 -8.85 -6.00 11.54
C SER A 80 -9.12 -5.01 12.67
N GLY A 81 -10.39 -4.78 13.02
CA GLY A 81 -10.80 -3.71 13.95
C GLY A 81 -10.66 -2.29 13.36
N LEU A 82 -10.43 -2.16 12.05
CA LEU A 82 -10.36 -0.87 11.39
C LEU A 82 -11.75 -0.23 11.25
N ASP A 83 -11.78 1.10 11.34
CA ASP A 83 -12.96 1.88 11.02
C ASP A 83 -13.34 1.69 9.54
N ARG A 84 -14.63 1.51 9.25
CA ARG A 84 -15.14 1.33 7.88
C ARG A 84 -14.66 2.43 6.93
N SER A 85 -14.61 3.68 7.37
CA SER A 85 -14.13 4.79 6.55
C SER A 85 -12.67 4.64 6.09
N LYS A 86 -11.80 3.99 6.88
CA LYS A 86 -10.40 3.72 6.49
C LYS A 86 -10.31 2.62 5.43
N VAL A 87 -11.15 1.60 5.56
CA VAL A 87 -11.23 0.51 4.59
C VAL A 87 -11.80 1.01 3.26
N GLU A 88 -12.85 1.82 3.32
CA GLU A 88 -13.44 2.50 2.16
C GLU A 88 -12.43 3.46 1.49
N LEU A 89 -11.69 4.26 2.26
CA LEU A 89 -10.64 5.14 1.73
C LEU A 89 -9.56 4.34 0.98
N ALA A 90 -9.11 3.22 1.53
CA ALA A 90 -8.14 2.35 0.86
C ALA A 90 -8.70 1.74 -0.43
N ALA A 91 -9.99 1.34 -0.43
CA ALA A 91 -10.67 0.83 -1.63
C ALA A 91 -10.83 1.92 -2.70
N SER A 92 -11.18 3.15 -2.32
CA SER A 92 -11.28 4.29 -3.24
C SER A 92 -9.92 4.65 -3.85
N TYR A 93 -8.86 4.69 -3.04
CA TYR A 93 -7.50 4.91 -3.54
C TYR A 93 -7.09 3.80 -4.52
N TYR A 94 -7.39 2.53 -4.20
CA TYR A 94 -7.10 1.41 -5.09
C TYR A 94 -7.82 1.50 -6.44
N ALA A 95 -9.08 1.94 -6.43
CA ALA A 95 -9.83 2.11 -7.68
C ALA A 95 -9.21 3.16 -8.62
N ALA A 96 -8.55 4.17 -8.07
CA ALA A 96 -7.87 5.22 -8.84
C ALA A 96 -6.41 4.87 -9.20
N CYS A 97 -5.73 4.07 -8.38
CA CYS A 97 -4.31 3.72 -8.54
C CYS A 97 -4.05 2.21 -8.35
N PRO A 98 -4.64 1.34 -9.19
CA PRO A 98 -4.57 -0.11 -8.97
C PRO A 98 -3.18 -0.70 -9.17
N GLU A 99 -2.41 -0.19 -10.13
CA GLU A 99 -1.12 -0.74 -10.57
C GLU A 99 -0.07 -0.75 -9.45
N ASP A 100 0.08 0.36 -8.74
CA ASP A 100 1.05 0.51 -7.65
C ASP A 100 0.74 -0.44 -6.49
N VAL A 101 -0.55 -0.63 -6.22
CA VAL A 101 -1.04 -1.49 -5.15
C VAL A 101 -0.89 -2.96 -5.54
N ASP A 102 -1.25 -3.33 -6.77
CA ASP A 102 -1.18 -4.70 -7.25
C ASP A 102 0.27 -5.18 -7.40
N GLU A 103 1.18 -4.33 -7.87
CA GLU A 103 2.60 -4.66 -7.89
C GLU A 103 3.13 -4.91 -6.48
N ARG A 104 2.67 -4.14 -5.49
CA ARG A 104 3.08 -4.31 -4.09
C ARG A 104 2.59 -5.64 -3.52
N ILE A 105 1.32 -5.97 -3.75
CA ILE A 105 0.73 -7.25 -3.32
C ILE A 105 1.56 -8.40 -3.90
N ARG A 106 1.77 -8.41 -5.23
CA ARG A 106 2.55 -9.43 -5.93
C ARG A 106 3.96 -9.56 -5.36
N THR A 107 4.67 -8.43 -5.20
CA THR A 107 6.05 -8.44 -4.68
C THR A 107 6.13 -9.02 -3.28
N ASN A 108 5.14 -8.71 -2.43
CA ASN A 108 5.07 -9.22 -1.07
C ASN A 108 4.74 -10.73 -1.04
N GLU A 109 3.82 -11.19 -1.90
CA GLU A 109 3.51 -12.62 -2.04
C GLU A 109 4.73 -13.42 -2.49
N GLU A 110 5.47 -12.93 -3.49
CA GLU A 110 6.72 -13.55 -3.94
C GLU A 110 7.78 -13.59 -2.82
N ALA A 111 7.88 -12.52 -2.02
CA ALA A 111 8.77 -12.49 -0.86
C ALA A 111 8.38 -13.53 0.20
N ALA A 112 7.09 -13.67 0.47
CA ALA A 112 6.57 -14.67 1.39
C ALA A 112 6.84 -16.10 0.90
N VAL A 113 6.72 -16.37 -0.41
CA VAL A 113 7.11 -17.65 -1.02
C VAL A 113 8.61 -17.93 -0.82
N ARG A 114 9.47 -16.95 -1.10
CA ARG A 114 10.93 -17.08 -0.90
C ARG A 114 11.26 -17.38 0.57
N LEU A 115 10.62 -16.68 1.50
CA LEU A 115 10.81 -16.89 2.94
C LEU A 115 10.38 -18.30 3.36
N ARG A 116 9.19 -18.76 2.96
CA ARG A 116 8.72 -20.12 3.27
C ARG A 116 9.68 -21.20 2.77
N ARG A 117 10.21 -21.03 1.55
CA ARG A 117 11.23 -21.94 0.98
C ARG A 117 12.51 -21.94 1.83
N ALA A 118 12.99 -20.76 2.22
CA ALA A 118 14.18 -20.64 3.07
C ALA A 118 13.99 -21.26 4.46
N LEU A 119 12.76 -21.23 5.00
CA LEU A 119 12.38 -21.83 6.28
C LEU A 119 11.99 -23.31 6.19
N GLY A 120 11.95 -23.91 4.99
CA GLY A 120 11.58 -25.32 4.80
C GLY A 120 10.09 -25.63 5.05
N VAL A 121 9.21 -24.62 5.03
CA VAL A 121 7.76 -24.80 5.24
C VAL A 121 7.09 -25.11 3.90
N ALA A 122 6.46 -26.29 3.78
CA ALA A 122 5.70 -26.68 2.59
C ALA A 122 4.47 -25.75 2.38
N PRO A 123 4.00 -25.54 1.13
CA PRO A 123 2.82 -24.74 0.88
C PRO A 123 1.59 -25.35 1.57
N ALA A 124 0.76 -24.51 2.20
CA ALA A 124 -0.57 -24.92 2.60
C ALA A 124 -1.32 -25.33 1.32
N GLY A 125 -1.71 -26.60 1.25
CA GLY A 125 -2.48 -27.17 0.14
C GLY A 125 -3.95 -26.74 0.17
#